data_AF-A0A0C2YDX1-F1
#
_entry.id   AF-A0A0C2YDX1-F1
#
_cell.length_a   1.000
_cell.length_b   1.000
_cell.length_c   1.000
_cell.angle_alpha   90.00
_cell.angle_beta   90.00
_cell.angle_gamma   90.00
#
_symmetry.space_group_name_H-M   'P 1'
#
loop_
_entity.id
_entity.type
_entity.pdbx_description
1 polymer ?
#
loop_
_entity_poly.entity_id
_entity_poly.type
_entity_poly.pdbx_seq_one_letter_code
_entity_poly.pdbx_strand_id
1 'polypeptide(L)'
;MAMIVTDVIMTLAREKAEDDRVSLHDLERIAALICGGSMVLDAAYIRQEESCRKFHQLPKGNVGARSNPFHRLMVRPFEHLLTGDGMVLQRDYLPNYFEFLGHALEKRLDAFERHCRTIIQALMVVHGNNLTWDQFYADLRTVKTLQGALKLLRAYLEGPEGQRVWHGCMMRPVGDLPQPSVGQVNHIRQVLLETARGLEAAE
;
A
#
# COMPACT_ATOMS: atom_id res chain seq x y z
N MET A 1 6.16 14.88 11.86
CA MET A 1 6.17 16.33 12.13
C MET A 1 7.26 17.05 11.35
N ALA A 2 8.53 16.65 11.42
CA ALA A 2 9.63 17.32 10.70
C ALA A 2 9.44 17.44 9.17
N MET A 3 8.91 16.39 8.50
CA MET A 3 8.65 16.44 7.06
C MET A 3 7.58 17.47 6.67
N ILE A 4 6.53 17.64 7.50
CA ILE A 4 5.43 18.58 7.23
C ILE A 4 5.91 20.02 7.30
N VAL A 5 6.75 20.33 8.29
CA VAL A 5 7.37 21.64 8.43
C VAL A 5 8.29 21.93 7.24
N THR A 6 9.02 20.93 6.78
CA THR A 6 9.93 21.06 5.63
C THR A 6 9.17 21.33 4.33
N ASP A 7 8.08 20.61 4.06
CA ASP A 7 7.26 20.83 2.85
C ASP A 7 6.64 22.23 2.82
N VAL A 8 6.12 22.69 3.97
CA VAL A 8 5.56 24.04 4.10
C VAL A 8 6.62 25.12 3.89
N ILE A 9 7.83 24.95 4.45
CA ILE A 9 8.96 25.86 4.22
C ILE A 9 9.29 25.91 2.73
N MET A 10 9.36 24.76 2.07
CA MET A 10 9.70 24.68 0.66
C MET A 10 8.64 25.31 -0.26
N THR A 11 7.36 25.18 0.08
CA THR A 11 6.28 25.85 -0.66
C THR A 11 6.38 27.37 -0.52
N LEU A 12 6.52 27.88 0.71
CA LEU A 12 6.62 29.33 0.94
C LEU A 12 7.89 29.94 0.33
N ALA A 13 9.01 29.20 0.36
CA ALA A 13 10.26 29.61 -0.27
C ALA A 13 10.12 29.72 -1.78
N ARG A 14 9.40 28.78 -2.44
CA ARG A 14 9.13 28.84 -3.88
C ARG A 14 8.21 29.99 -4.28
N GLU A 15 7.20 30.29 -3.46
CA GLU A 15 6.30 31.42 -3.71
C GLU A 15 6.99 32.79 -3.58
N LYS A 16 8.09 32.86 -2.84
CA LYS A 16 8.89 34.07 -2.63
C LYS A 16 10.19 34.10 -3.44
N ALA A 17 10.45 33.07 -4.24
CA ALA A 17 11.64 33.04 -5.07
C ALA A 17 11.47 33.99 -6.27
N GLU A 18 12.45 34.87 -6.47
CA GLU A 18 12.63 35.63 -7.71
C GLU A 18 13.90 35.11 -8.38
N ASP A 19 13.82 34.72 -9.65
CA ASP A 19 14.92 34.11 -10.42
C ASP A 19 15.60 32.93 -9.69
N ASP A 20 14.80 32.03 -9.11
CA ASP A 20 15.24 30.87 -8.33
C ASP A 20 16.11 31.21 -7.10
N ARG A 21 16.07 32.46 -6.64
CA ARG A 21 16.75 32.91 -5.43
C ARG A 21 15.76 33.43 -4.41
N VAL A 22 16.01 33.10 -3.14
CA VAL A 22 15.24 33.60 -2.00
C VAL A 22 16.17 34.46 -1.17
N SER A 23 15.76 35.68 -0.84
CA SER A 23 16.58 36.54 0.00
C SER A 23 16.60 36.02 1.45
N LEU A 24 17.68 36.32 2.18
CA LEU A 24 17.78 35.96 3.60
C LEU A 24 16.63 36.59 4.41
N HIS A 25 16.23 37.81 4.05
CA HIS A 25 15.11 38.51 4.66
C HIS A 25 13.76 37.77 4.46
N ASP A 26 13.54 37.16 3.28
CA ASP A 26 12.34 36.36 3.04
C ASP A 26 12.35 35.05 3.83
N LEU A 27 13.51 34.41 3.97
CA LEU A 27 13.67 33.22 4.81
C LEU A 27 13.42 33.52 6.29
N GLU A 28 13.91 34.67 6.79
CA GLU A 28 13.64 35.13 8.17
C GLU A 28 12.15 35.40 8.40
N ARG A 29 11.45 35.98 7.41
CA ARG A 29 10.00 36.18 7.47
C ARG A 29 9.23 34.86 7.45
N ILE A 30 9.64 33.89 6.63
CA ILE A 30 9.04 32.55 6.61
C ILE A 30 9.24 31.85 7.95
N ALA A 31 10.44 31.91 8.52
CA ALA A 31 10.74 31.35 9.83
C ALA A 31 9.89 32.00 10.94
N ALA A 32 9.73 33.32 10.92
CA ALA A 32 8.87 34.04 11.87
C ALA A 32 7.38 33.64 11.75
N LEU A 33 6.88 33.42 10.53
CA LEU A 33 5.51 32.96 10.29
C LEU A 33 5.25 31.54 10.82
N ILE A 34 6.25 30.66 10.73
CA ILE A 34 6.18 29.28 11.24
C ILE A 34 6.27 29.27 12.77
N CYS A 35 7.20 30.04 13.34
CA CYS A 35 7.34 30.15 14.80
C CYS A 35 6.15 30.87 15.45
N GLY A 36 5.48 31.77 14.72
CA GLY A 36 4.34 32.56 15.20
C GLY A 36 2.96 31.90 15.08
N GLY A 37 2.85 30.72 14.45
CA GLY A 37 1.57 29.98 14.36
C GLY A 37 0.45 30.73 13.62
N SER A 38 0.74 31.29 12.44
CA SER A 38 -0.20 32.13 11.67
C SER A 38 -1.31 31.34 10.94
N MET A 39 -2.50 31.95 10.78
CA MET A 39 -3.72 31.40 10.13
C MET A 39 -3.55 30.89 8.68
N VAL A 40 -2.47 31.25 7.99
CA VAL A 40 -2.17 30.70 6.65
C VAL A 40 -1.73 29.23 6.74
N LEU A 41 -1.12 28.83 7.87
CA LEU A 41 -0.87 27.43 8.20
C LEU A 41 -2.17 26.70 8.51
N ASP A 42 -3.17 27.36 9.07
CA ASP A 42 -4.45 26.74 9.41
C ASP A 42 -5.17 26.24 8.15
N ALA A 43 -5.16 26.97 7.03
CA ALA A 43 -5.82 26.49 5.81
C ALA A 43 -5.15 25.22 5.23
N ALA A 44 -3.82 25.16 5.24
CA ALA A 44 -3.07 23.97 4.83
C ALA A 44 -3.24 22.81 5.83
N TYR A 45 -3.24 23.13 7.12
CA TYR A 45 -3.44 22.18 8.21
C TYR A 45 -4.87 21.62 8.19
N ILE A 46 -5.89 22.45 8.03
CA ILE A 46 -7.31 22.06 7.88
C ILE A 46 -7.49 21.21 6.63
N ARG A 47 -6.87 21.56 5.49
CA ARG A 47 -6.98 20.74 4.27
C ARG A 47 -6.34 19.37 4.42
N GLN A 48 -5.24 19.29 5.16
CA GLN A 48 -4.57 18.03 5.46
C GLN A 48 -5.28 17.25 6.56
N GLU A 49 -5.84 17.93 7.56
CA GLU A 49 -6.66 17.37 8.61
C GLU A 49 -7.95 16.83 8.01
N GLU A 50 -8.60 17.52 7.07
CA GLU A 50 -9.76 17.05 6.32
C GLU A 50 -9.43 15.84 5.45
N SER A 51 -8.25 15.82 4.80
CA SER A 51 -7.78 14.63 4.08
C SER A 51 -7.51 13.45 5.02
N CYS A 52 -6.84 13.66 6.14
CA CYS A 52 -6.62 12.64 7.18
C CYS A 52 -7.93 12.20 7.82
N ARG A 53 -8.87 13.12 8.06
CA ARG A 53 -10.17 12.87 8.67
C ARG A 53 -11.05 12.08 7.70
N LYS A 54 -11.07 12.40 6.41
CA LYS A 54 -11.72 11.58 5.36
C LYS A 54 -11.09 10.18 5.27
N PHE A 55 -9.78 10.08 5.48
CA PHE A 55 -9.07 8.80 5.54
C PHE A 55 -9.39 7.99 6.82
N HIS A 56 -9.59 8.66 7.96
CA HIS A 56 -9.81 8.05 9.27
C HIS A 56 -11.28 7.93 9.71
N GLN A 57 -12.23 8.52 8.98
CA GLN A 57 -13.68 8.42 9.24
C GLN A 57 -14.34 7.17 8.62
N LEU A 58 -13.57 6.27 8.00
CA LEU A 58 -14.09 4.98 7.56
C LEU A 58 -14.42 4.08 8.77
N PRO A 59 -15.49 3.27 8.70
CA PRO A 59 -16.06 2.63 9.88
C PRO A 59 -15.07 1.68 10.55
N LYS A 60 -14.95 1.80 11.87
CA LYS A 60 -14.14 0.96 12.76
C LYS A 60 -14.78 -0.43 12.98
N GLY A 61 -14.99 -1.18 11.89
CA GLY A 61 -15.13 -2.64 11.98
C GLY A 61 -13.76 -3.29 12.14
N ASN A 62 -13.71 -4.54 12.65
CA ASN A 62 -12.47 -5.34 12.77
C ASN A 62 -11.72 -5.51 11.43
N VAL A 63 -12.39 -5.24 10.32
CA VAL A 63 -11.91 -5.34 8.94
C VAL A 63 -11.60 -3.95 8.33
N GLY A 64 -12.09 -2.86 8.91
CA GLY A 64 -12.13 -1.52 8.30
C GLY A 64 -11.10 -0.49 8.78
N ALA A 65 -10.31 -0.77 9.83
CA ALA A 65 -9.58 0.31 10.49
C ALA A 65 -8.34 0.84 9.75
N ARG A 66 -7.54 0.00 9.06
CA ARG A 66 -6.24 0.43 8.47
C ARG A 66 -5.69 -0.41 7.30
N SER A 67 -6.39 -1.44 6.84
CA SER A 67 -5.84 -2.40 5.87
C SER A 67 -6.53 -2.31 4.52
N ASN A 68 -5.75 -2.09 3.47
CA ASN A 68 -6.21 -2.23 2.08
C ASN A 68 -6.69 -3.68 1.86
N PRO A 69 -8.00 -3.92 1.60
CA PRO A 69 -8.54 -5.28 1.51
C PRO A 69 -7.91 -6.08 0.36
N PHE A 70 -7.54 -5.41 -0.73
CA PHE A 70 -6.89 -6.06 -1.87
C PHE A 70 -5.46 -6.49 -1.52
N HIS A 71 -4.67 -5.63 -0.86
CA HIS A 71 -3.34 -6.03 -0.39
C HIS A 71 -3.41 -7.23 0.55
N ARG A 72 -4.39 -7.23 1.47
CA ARG A 72 -4.61 -8.37 2.37
C ARG A 72 -5.01 -9.64 1.61
N LEU A 73 -5.83 -9.50 0.57
CA LEU A 73 -6.20 -10.60 -0.31
C LEU A 73 -4.98 -11.17 -1.05
N MET A 74 -4.11 -10.31 -1.57
CA MET A 74 -2.91 -10.73 -2.32
C MET A 74 -1.82 -11.35 -1.45
N VAL A 75 -1.78 -11.03 -0.14
CA VAL A 75 -0.87 -11.68 0.81
C VAL A 75 -1.35 -13.07 1.23
N ARG A 76 -2.67 -13.32 1.17
CA ARG A 76 -3.29 -14.56 1.68
C ARG A 76 -2.61 -15.86 1.20
N PRO A 77 -2.20 -16.01 -0.08
CA PRO A 77 -1.55 -17.23 -0.55
C PRO A 77 -0.29 -17.62 0.23
N PHE A 78 0.48 -16.64 0.70
CA PHE A 78 1.78 -16.85 1.35
C PHE A 78 1.82 -16.31 2.79
N GLU A 79 0.67 -15.96 3.39
CA GLU A 79 0.60 -15.38 4.73
C GLU A 79 1.29 -16.27 5.78
N HIS A 80 1.17 -17.59 5.62
CA HIS A 80 1.81 -18.58 6.49
C HIS A 80 3.35 -18.50 6.48
N LEU A 81 3.95 -17.96 5.41
CA LEU A 81 5.39 -17.74 5.29
C LEU A 81 5.86 -16.45 5.98
N LEU A 82 4.94 -15.66 6.55
CA LEU A 82 5.24 -14.39 7.20
C LEU A 82 5.13 -14.44 8.73
N THR A 83 4.78 -15.59 9.32
CA THR A 83 4.55 -15.74 10.75
C THR A 83 4.88 -17.13 11.27
N GLY A 84 5.22 -17.21 12.56
CA GLY A 84 5.45 -18.47 13.26
C GLY A 84 6.80 -19.10 12.94
N ASP A 85 6.97 -20.36 13.36
CA ASP A 85 8.25 -21.08 13.24
C ASP A 85 8.68 -21.37 11.79
N GLY A 86 7.73 -21.30 10.84
CA GLY A 86 7.95 -21.44 9.40
C GLY A 86 8.13 -20.12 8.65
N MET A 87 8.42 -19.01 9.36
CA MET A 87 8.59 -17.70 8.75
C MET A 87 9.78 -17.69 7.78
N VAL A 88 9.48 -17.48 6.50
CA VAL A 88 10.46 -17.35 5.42
C VAL A 88 10.84 -15.88 5.22
N LEU A 89 9.89 -14.95 5.36
CA LEU A 89 10.13 -13.53 5.15
C LEU A 89 9.41 -12.70 6.22
N GLN A 90 10.07 -11.67 6.77
CA GLN A 90 9.43 -10.79 7.73
C GLN A 90 8.35 -9.93 7.08
N ARG A 91 7.30 -9.58 7.83
CA ARG A 91 6.19 -8.74 7.34
C ARG A 91 6.64 -7.34 6.92
N ASP A 92 7.76 -6.86 7.45
CA ASP A 92 8.31 -5.54 7.12
C ASP A 92 8.75 -5.43 5.66
N TYR A 93 8.94 -6.56 4.96
CA TYR A 93 9.21 -6.58 3.51
C TYR A 93 7.95 -6.49 2.63
N LEU A 94 6.74 -6.52 3.21
CA LEU A 94 5.50 -6.42 2.43
C LEU A 94 5.37 -5.16 1.56
N PRO A 95 5.89 -3.97 1.94
CA PRO A 95 5.91 -2.81 1.05
C PRO A 95 6.60 -3.08 -0.29
N ASN A 96 7.70 -3.86 -0.30
CA ASN A 96 8.37 -4.25 -1.54
C ASN A 96 7.48 -5.13 -2.43
N TYR A 97 6.70 -6.03 -1.82
CA TYR A 97 5.72 -6.83 -2.53
C TYR A 97 4.59 -5.97 -3.10
N PHE A 98 4.10 -4.98 -2.36
CA PHE A 98 3.05 -4.07 -2.84
C PHE A 98 3.53 -3.15 -3.96
N GLU A 99 4.79 -2.72 -3.93
CA GLU A 99 5.39 -2.02 -5.06
C GLU A 99 5.45 -2.91 -6.31
N PHE A 100 5.86 -4.17 -6.15
CA PHE A 100 5.81 -5.14 -7.23
C PHE A 100 4.40 -5.33 -7.80
N LEU A 101 3.35 -5.38 -6.95
CA LEU A 101 1.96 -5.43 -7.41
C LEU A 101 1.59 -4.20 -8.25
N GLY A 102 2.09 -3.02 -7.88
CA GLY A 102 1.93 -1.79 -8.65
C GLY A 102 2.49 -1.90 -10.07
N HIS A 103 3.67 -2.50 -10.22
CA HIS A 103 4.26 -2.78 -11.53
C HIS A 103 3.52 -3.87 -12.31
N ALA A 104 3.14 -4.96 -11.65
CA ALA A 104 2.56 -6.12 -12.34
C ALA A 104 1.11 -5.91 -12.78
N LEU A 105 0.36 -5.09 -12.05
CA LEU A 105 -1.07 -4.86 -12.31
C LEU A 105 -1.35 -3.50 -12.96
N GLU A 106 -0.42 -2.55 -12.84
CA GLU A 106 -0.51 -1.19 -13.40
C GLU A 106 -1.91 -0.57 -13.20
N LYS A 107 -2.56 -0.16 -14.29
CA LYS A 107 -3.90 0.46 -14.33
C LYS A 107 -5.02 -0.45 -13.81
N ARG A 108 -4.79 -1.76 -13.69
CA ARG A 108 -5.77 -2.71 -13.15
C ARG A 108 -5.76 -2.74 -11.62
N LEU A 109 -4.68 -2.29 -10.97
CA LEU A 109 -4.57 -2.29 -9.50
C LEU A 109 -5.75 -1.56 -8.87
N ASP A 110 -6.00 -0.32 -9.28
CA ASP A 110 -7.10 0.51 -8.75
C ASP A 110 -8.48 -0.12 -8.96
N ALA A 111 -8.65 -0.89 -10.04
CA ALA A 111 -9.89 -1.59 -10.31
C ALA A 111 -10.11 -2.73 -9.31
N PHE A 112 -9.07 -3.53 -9.04
CA PHE A 112 -9.15 -4.59 -8.04
C PHE A 112 -9.35 -4.05 -6.64
N GLU A 113 -8.63 -2.99 -6.26
CA GLU A 113 -8.82 -2.37 -4.96
C GLU A 113 -10.23 -1.85 -4.74
N ARG A 114 -10.77 -1.12 -5.74
CA ARG A 114 -12.15 -0.64 -5.69
C ARG A 114 -13.12 -1.80 -5.57
N HIS A 115 -12.90 -2.88 -6.32
CA HIS A 115 -13.77 -4.05 -6.26
C HIS A 115 -13.76 -4.70 -4.87
N CYS A 116 -12.59 -4.91 -4.27
CA CYS A 116 -12.52 -5.42 -2.89
C CYS A 116 -13.19 -4.50 -1.87
N ARG A 117 -13.06 -3.17 -2.03
CA ARG A 117 -13.78 -2.20 -1.19
C ARG A 117 -15.30 -2.33 -1.33
N THR A 118 -15.81 -2.49 -2.56
CA THR A 118 -17.24 -2.73 -2.80
C THR A 118 -17.73 -4.03 -2.16
N ILE A 119 -16.93 -5.11 -2.22
CA ILE A 119 -17.27 -6.38 -1.56
C ILE A 119 -17.36 -6.19 -0.04
N ILE A 120 -16.37 -5.55 0.58
CA ILE A 120 -16.39 -5.26 2.02
C ILE A 120 -17.62 -4.45 2.40
N GLN A 121 -17.94 -3.38 1.66
CA GLN A 121 -19.14 -2.58 1.92
C GLN A 121 -20.43 -3.42 1.84
N ALA A 122 -20.54 -4.31 0.85
CA ALA A 122 -21.68 -5.21 0.74
C ALA A 122 -21.76 -6.20 1.94
N LEU A 123 -20.62 -6.76 2.34
CA LEU A 123 -20.56 -7.67 3.49
C LEU A 123 -20.84 -6.95 4.82
N MET A 124 -20.49 -5.66 4.94
CA MET A 124 -20.86 -4.84 6.10
C MET A 124 -22.37 -4.63 6.22
N VAL A 125 -23.09 -4.54 5.10
CA VAL A 125 -24.57 -4.46 5.13
C VAL A 125 -25.19 -5.76 5.66
N VAL A 126 -24.58 -6.90 5.36
CA VAL A 126 -25.08 -8.22 5.77
C VAL A 126 -24.67 -8.59 7.20
N HIS A 127 -23.40 -8.38 7.55
CA HIS A 127 -22.82 -8.85 8.81
C HIS A 127 -22.64 -7.76 9.87
N GLY A 128 -22.79 -6.48 9.50
CA GLY A 128 -22.63 -5.34 10.41
C GLY A 128 -21.26 -5.36 11.10
N ASN A 129 -21.28 -5.19 12.43
CA ASN A 129 -20.08 -5.19 13.27
C ASN A 129 -19.43 -6.58 13.42
N ASN A 130 -20.12 -7.64 13.01
CA ASN A 130 -19.61 -9.02 13.09
C ASN A 130 -18.84 -9.44 11.82
N LEU A 131 -18.56 -8.49 10.92
CA LEU A 131 -17.76 -8.76 9.74
C LEU A 131 -16.35 -9.23 10.13
N THR A 132 -15.94 -10.38 9.60
CA THR A 132 -14.61 -10.96 9.75
C THR A 132 -13.91 -11.10 8.40
N TRP A 133 -12.58 -11.30 8.44
CA TRP A 133 -11.81 -11.57 7.22
C TRP A 133 -12.16 -12.92 6.59
N ASP A 134 -12.53 -13.92 7.39
CA ASP A 134 -12.93 -15.22 6.86
C ASP A 134 -14.21 -15.12 6.01
N GLN A 135 -15.17 -14.29 6.42
CA GLN A 135 -16.35 -14.00 5.59
C GLN A 135 -15.98 -13.29 4.29
N PHE A 136 -15.01 -12.38 4.32
CA PHE A 136 -14.49 -11.74 3.10
C PHE A 136 -13.82 -12.76 2.18
N TYR A 137 -12.98 -13.66 2.71
CA TYR A 137 -12.29 -14.68 1.92
C TYR A 137 -13.23 -15.76 1.39
N ALA A 138 -14.33 -16.04 2.09
CA ALA A 138 -15.37 -16.99 1.66
C ALA A 138 -16.31 -16.43 0.58
N ASP A 139 -16.34 -15.11 0.36
CA ASP A 139 -17.18 -14.50 -0.68
C ASP A 139 -16.66 -14.88 -2.09
N LEU A 140 -17.55 -15.44 -2.92
CA LEU A 140 -17.20 -15.89 -4.27
C LEU A 140 -16.61 -14.77 -5.13
N ARG A 141 -17.03 -13.52 -4.93
CA ARG A 141 -16.48 -12.36 -5.66
C ARG A 141 -15.04 -12.09 -5.25
N THR A 142 -14.71 -12.28 -3.98
CA THR A 142 -13.33 -12.18 -3.46
C THR A 142 -12.45 -13.26 -4.08
N VAL A 143 -12.92 -14.51 -4.15
CA VAL A 143 -12.17 -15.61 -4.78
C VAL A 143 -11.90 -15.32 -6.26
N LYS A 144 -12.92 -14.90 -7.02
CA LYS A 144 -12.76 -14.50 -8.43
C LYS A 144 -11.80 -13.32 -8.61
N THR A 145 -11.79 -12.39 -7.67
CA THR A 145 -10.87 -11.25 -7.67
C THR A 145 -9.43 -11.68 -7.48
N LEU A 146 -9.18 -12.55 -6.48
CA LEU A 146 -7.86 -13.13 -6.24
C LEU A 146 -7.36 -13.90 -7.46
N GLN A 147 -8.22 -14.75 -8.04
CA GLN A 147 -7.89 -15.53 -9.22
C GLN A 147 -7.53 -14.64 -10.42
N GLY A 148 -8.34 -13.62 -10.72
CA GLY A 148 -8.06 -12.68 -11.81
C GLY A 148 -6.75 -11.92 -11.62
N ALA A 149 -6.46 -11.48 -10.39
CA ALA A 149 -5.20 -10.80 -10.07
C ALA A 149 -4.00 -11.75 -10.18
N LEU A 150 -4.09 -12.98 -9.65
CA LEU A 150 -3.02 -13.98 -9.71
C LEU A 150 -2.73 -14.45 -11.14
N LYS A 151 -3.75 -14.52 -12.01
CA LYS A 151 -3.57 -14.83 -13.44
C LYS A 151 -2.70 -13.79 -14.15
N LEU A 152 -2.98 -12.50 -13.91
CA LEU A 152 -2.18 -11.40 -14.44
C LEU A 152 -0.77 -11.42 -13.85
N LEU A 153 -0.67 -11.65 -12.53
CA LEU A 153 0.61 -11.73 -11.83
C LEU A 153 1.50 -12.86 -12.38
N ARG A 154 0.91 -14.03 -12.63
CA ARG A 154 1.61 -15.19 -13.22
C ARG A 154 2.14 -14.85 -14.61
N ALA A 155 1.27 -14.34 -15.49
CA ALA A 155 1.67 -13.98 -16.84
C ALA A 155 2.84 -12.97 -16.84
N TYR A 156 2.82 -12.02 -15.91
CA TYR A 156 3.93 -11.07 -15.73
C TYR A 156 5.20 -11.76 -15.21
N LEU A 157 5.10 -12.57 -14.16
CA LEU A 157 6.23 -13.29 -13.53
C LEU A 157 6.89 -14.32 -14.44
N GLU A 158 6.17 -14.88 -15.42
CA GLU A 158 6.72 -15.79 -16.41
C GLU A 158 7.56 -15.05 -17.47
N GLY A 159 7.34 -13.75 -17.66
CA GLY A 159 8.10 -12.91 -18.57
C GLY A 159 9.46 -12.45 -18.00
N PRO A 160 10.47 -12.19 -18.85
CA PRO A 160 11.80 -11.75 -18.41
C PRO A 160 11.76 -10.41 -17.68
N GLU A 161 10.87 -9.50 -18.10
CA GLU A 161 10.67 -8.23 -17.41
C GLU A 161 10.11 -8.41 -16.01
N GLY A 162 9.05 -9.22 -15.85
CA GLY A 162 8.45 -9.45 -14.55
C GLY A 162 9.38 -10.17 -13.58
N GLN A 163 10.24 -11.08 -14.06
CA GLN A 163 11.30 -11.67 -13.24
C GLN A 163 12.33 -10.62 -12.76
N ARG A 164 12.74 -9.72 -13.65
CA ARG A 164 13.66 -8.62 -13.32
C ARG A 164 13.05 -7.68 -12.29
N VAL A 165 11.80 -7.26 -12.49
CA VAL A 165 11.09 -6.35 -11.58
C VAL A 165 10.80 -7.04 -10.24
N TRP A 166 10.39 -8.31 -10.25
CA TRP A 166 10.24 -9.12 -9.04
C TRP A 166 11.51 -9.14 -8.21
N HIS A 167 12.65 -9.51 -8.83
CA HIS A 167 13.93 -9.52 -8.15
C HIS A 167 14.32 -8.13 -7.66
N GLY A 168 14.15 -7.10 -8.50
CA GLY A 168 14.45 -5.71 -8.16
C GLY A 168 13.64 -5.17 -6.99
N CYS A 169 12.37 -5.57 -6.84
CA CYS A 169 11.54 -5.14 -5.71
C CYS A 169 11.83 -5.97 -4.46
N MET A 170 11.73 -7.30 -4.57
CA MET A 170 11.70 -8.22 -3.43
C MET A 170 13.05 -8.42 -2.76
N MET A 171 14.15 -8.12 -3.45
CA MET A 171 15.51 -8.23 -2.89
C MET A 171 15.97 -6.93 -2.22
N ARG A 172 15.13 -5.89 -2.12
CA ARG A 172 15.54 -4.65 -1.47
C ARG A 172 15.56 -4.80 0.06
N PRO A 173 16.58 -4.27 0.75
CA PRO A 173 16.56 -4.14 2.20
C PRO A 173 15.44 -3.18 2.65
N VAL A 174 15.03 -3.27 3.92
CA VAL A 174 14.01 -2.40 4.50
C VAL A 174 14.50 -1.89 5.85
N GLY A 175 14.76 -0.58 5.95
CA GLY A 175 15.35 0.01 7.16
C GLY A 175 16.67 -0.68 7.51
N ASP A 176 16.75 -1.20 8.74
CA ASP A 176 17.91 -1.95 9.23
C ASP A 176 17.90 -3.44 8.85
N LEU A 177 16.84 -3.93 8.20
CA LEU A 177 16.75 -5.32 7.80
C LEU A 177 17.59 -5.58 6.54
N PRO A 178 18.40 -6.65 6.53
CA PRO A 178 19.26 -6.96 5.41
C PRO A 178 18.47 -7.30 4.14
N GLN A 179 19.14 -7.39 3.01
CA GLN A 179 18.53 -7.92 1.79
C GLN A 179 18.05 -9.38 2.03
N PRO A 180 16.81 -9.72 1.62
CA PRO A 180 16.33 -11.10 1.64
C PRO A 180 17.22 -12.02 0.78
N SER A 181 17.33 -13.28 1.16
CA SER A 181 18.00 -14.28 0.33
C SER A 181 17.18 -14.62 -0.92
N VAL A 182 17.88 -15.00 -1.99
CA VAL A 182 17.26 -15.46 -3.24
C VAL A 182 16.30 -16.64 -2.99
N GLY A 183 16.66 -17.54 -2.07
CA GLY A 183 15.81 -18.67 -1.68
C GLY A 183 14.48 -18.24 -1.09
N GLN A 184 14.49 -17.28 -0.15
CA GLN A 184 13.27 -16.74 0.46
C GLN A 184 12.36 -16.08 -0.59
N VAL A 185 12.93 -15.24 -1.45
CA VAL A 185 12.19 -14.55 -2.51
C VAL A 185 11.62 -15.53 -3.54
N ASN A 186 12.38 -16.56 -3.93
CA ASN A 186 11.90 -17.59 -4.84
C ASN A 186 10.79 -18.45 -4.23
N HIS A 187 10.83 -18.72 -2.93
CA HIS A 187 9.81 -19.50 -2.24
C HIS A 187 8.45 -18.79 -2.26
N ILE A 188 8.42 -17.48 -1.94
CA ILE A 188 7.19 -16.66 -2.04
C ILE A 188 6.67 -16.68 -3.49
N ARG A 189 7.55 -16.50 -4.48
CA ARG A 189 7.19 -16.55 -5.90
C ARG A 189 6.55 -17.90 -6.26
N GLN A 190 7.14 -18.99 -5.82
CA GLN A 190 6.65 -20.34 -6.10
C GLN A 190 5.25 -20.56 -5.54
N VAL A 191 5.00 -20.18 -4.29
CA VAL A 191 3.67 -20.28 -3.65
C VAL A 191 2.62 -19.47 -4.42
N LEU A 192 2.97 -18.27 -4.90
CA LEU A 192 2.07 -17.46 -5.73
C LEU A 192 1.72 -18.16 -7.05
N LEU A 193 2.72 -18.72 -7.75
CA LEU A 193 2.53 -19.43 -9.02
C LEU A 193 1.72 -20.72 -8.85
N GLU A 194 1.98 -21.48 -7.79
CA GLU A 194 1.24 -22.70 -7.46
C GLU A 194 -0.21 -22.39 -7.10
N THR A 195 -0.45 -21.36 -6.29
CA THR A 195 -1.81 -20.89 -5.97
C THR A 195 -2.56 -20.46 -7.23
N ALA A 196 -1.91 -19.72 -8.13
CA ALA A 196 -2.50 -19.30 -9.40
C ALA A 196 -2.93 -20.51 -10.25
N ARG A 197 -2.07 -21.54 -10.36
CA ARG A 197 -2.38 -22.78 -11.10
C ARG A 197 -3.51 -23.56 -10.43
N GLY A 198 -3.51 -23.66 -9.10
CA GLY A 198 -4.56 -24.36 -8.36
C GLY A 198 -5.94 -23.73 -8.52
N LEU A 199 -6.01 -22.40 -8.56
CA LEU A 199 -7.27 -21.68 -8.78
C LEU A 199 -7.78 -21.79 -10.21
N GLU A 200 -6.89 -21.85 -11.21
CA GLU A 200 -7.31 -22.08 -12.61
C GLU A 200 -7.80 -23.50 -12.86
N ALA A 201 -7.24 -24.51 -12.18
CA ALA A 201 -7.68 -25.89 -12.31
C ALA A 201 -9.05 -26.18 -11.66
N ALA A 202 -9.58 -25.22 -10.88
CA ALA A 202 -10.86 -25.32 -10.21
C ALA A 202 -12.02 -24.65 -11.01
N GLU A 203 -11.73 -24.10 -12.20
CA GLU A 203 -12.74 -23.64 -13.18
C GLU A 203 -13.34 -24.80 -13.99
#